data_AF-A0A8S0FYL8-F1
#
_entry.id   AF-A0A8S0FYL8-F1
#
_cell.length_a   1.000
_cell.length_b   1.000
_cell.length_c   1.000
_cell.angle_alpha   90.00
_cell.angle_beta   90.00
_cell.angle_gamma   90.00
#
_symmetry.space_group_name_H-M   'P 1'
#
loop_
_entity.id
_entity.type
_entity.pdbx_description
1 polymer ?
#
loop_
_entity_poly.entity_id
_entity_poly.type
_entity_poly.pdbx_seq_one_letter_code
_entity_poly.pdbx_strand_id
1 'polypeptide(L)' 'MHVPAGSVGIGGPQTGVYPLATPGGWQLIGHTSLSLFDPACDEPILLRPGDSVRFVPQKEGVC' A
#
# COMPACT_ATOMS: atom_id res chain seq x y z
N MET A 1 -11.59 0.03 -14.39
CA MET A 1 -10.18 -0.11 -13.97
C MET A 1 -10.15 0.02 -12.46
N HIS A 2 -9.80 -1.05 -11.77
CA HIS A 2 -9.91 -1.16 -10.31
C HIS A 2 -8.60 -1.73 -9.76
N VAL A 3 -7.94 -1.00 -8.87
CA VAL A 3 -6.74 -1.42 -8.17
C VAL A 3 -7.14 -1.86 -6.75
N PRO A 4 -6.82 -3.10 -6.33
CA PRO A 4 -7.11 -3.56 -4.97
C PRO A 4 -6.41 -2.73 -3.90
N ALA A 5 -7.03 -2.62 -2.72
CA ALA A 5 -6.35 -2.10 -1.53
C ALA A 5 -5.09 -2.92 -1.23
N GLY A 6 -4.05 -2.30 -0.67
CA GLY A 6 -2.75 -2.93 -0.40
C GLY A 6 -1.84 -3.05 -1.63
N SER A 7 -2.31 -2.69 -2.84
CA SER A 7 -1.46 -2.73 -4.05
C SER A 7 -0.32 -1.72 -3.95
N VAL A 8 0.88 -2.11 -4.37
CA VAL A 8 2.06 -1.24 -4.46
C VAL A 8 2.28 -0.85 -5.92
N GLY A 9 2.34 0.45 -6.19
CA GLY A 9 2.49 0.98 -7.55
C GLY A 9 3.73 1.86 -7.72
N ILE A 10 4.15 2.02 -8.98
CA ILE A 10 5.13 3.00 -9.42
C ILE A 10 4.51 3.91 -10.49
N GLY A 11 4.65 5.23 -10.27
CA GLY A 11 4.28 6.28 -11.21
C GLY A 11 5.46 7.21 -11.46
N GLY A 12 6.21 6.99 -12.54
CA GLY A 12 7.43 7.75 -12.81
C GLY A 12 8.46 7.60 -11.66
N PRO A 13 8.92 8.70 -11.05
CA PRO A 13 9.87 8.64 -9.92
C PRO A 13 9.21 8.34 -8.56
N GLN A 14 7.88 8.19 -8.50
CA GLN A 14 7.14 7.98 -7.26
C GLN A 14 6.72 6.53 -7.07
N THR A 15 6.67 6.09 -5.82
CA THR A 15 6.07 4.82 -5.41
C THR A 15 5.12 5.04 -4.25
N GLY A 16 4.18 4.13 -4.07
CA GLY A 16 3.16 4.25 -3.04
C GLY A 16 2.32 2.99 -2.94
N VAL A 17 1.57 2.91 -1.84
CA VAL A 17 0.60 1.86 -1.60
C VAL A 17 -0.79 2.44 -1.71
N TYR A 18 -1.69 1.74 -2.39
CA TYR A 18 -3.10 2.09 -2.45
C TYR A 18 -3.77 1.65 -1.14
N PRO A 19 -4.15 2.57 -0.22
CA PRO A 19 -4.74 2.17 1.06
C PRO A 19 -6.15 1.61 0.91
N LEU A 20 -6.85 2.00 -0.16
CA LEU A 20 -8.22 1.60 -0.46
C LEU A 20 -8.34 1.21 -1.94
N ALA A 21 -9.34 0.38 -2.23
CA ALA A 21 -9.61 -0.08 -3.57
C ALA A 21 -10.14 1.07 -4.43
N THR A 22 -9.38 1.46 -5.44
CA THR A 22 -9.60 2.72 -6.19
C THR A 22 -9.18 2.56 -7.65
N PRO A 23 -9.71 3.38 -8.58
CA PRO A 23 -9.15 3.44 -9.92
C PRO A 23 -7.73 4.02 -9.88
N GLY A 24 -6.79 3.40 -10.59
CA GLY A 24 -5.39 3.82 -10.63
C GLY A 24 -4.74 3.47 -11.96
N GLY A 25 -3.76 4.27 -12.36
CA GLY A 25 -2.99 4.10 -13.61
C GLY A 25 -1.50 3.83 -13.38
N TRP A 26 -1.07 3.62 -12.13
CA TRP A 26 0.32 3.29 -11.84
C TRP A 26 0.59 1.82 -12.16
N GLN A 27 1.84 1.52 -12.51
CA GLN A 27 2.27 0.15 -12.75
C GLN A 27 2.34 -0.58 -11.41
N LEU A 28 1.53 -1.62 -11.25
CA LEU A 28 1.50 -2.42 -10.01
C LEU A 28 2.69 -3.38 -9.98
N ILE A 29 3.43 -3.36 -8.88
CA ILE A 29 4.68 -4.13 -8.70
C ILE A 29 4.63 -5.10 -7.51
N GLY A 30 3.58 -5.05 -6.70
CA GLY A 30 3.42 -5.91 -5.53
C GLY A 30 2.16 -5.61 -4.74
N HIS A 31 2.04 -6.27 -3.59
CA HIS A 31 0.92 -6.12 -2.67
C HIS A 31 1.41 -6.28 -1.23
N THR A 32 0.77 -5.60 -0.29
CA THR A 32 0.99 -5.76 1.15
C THR A 32 -0.33 -6.05 1.87
N SER A 33 -0.27 -6.92 2.89
CA SER A 33 -1.39 -7.19 3.79
C SER A 33 -1.53 -6.14 4.90
N LEU A 34 -0.60 -5.19 5.00
CA LEU A 34 -0.68 -4.11 5.98
C LEU A 34 -1.82 -3.15 5.63
N SER A 35 -2.67 -2.84 6.60
CA SER A 35 -3.67 -1.79 6.47
C SER A 35 -3.02 -0.43 6.71
N LEU A 36 -2.93 0.41 5.69
CA LEU A 36 -2.42 1.77 5.82
C LEU A 36 -3.48 2.75 6.34
N PHE A 37 -4.76 2.43 6.13
CA PHE A 37 -5.88 3.23 6.55
C PHE A 37 -7.02 2.32 7.03
N ASP A 38 -7.37 2.43 8.31
CA ASP A 38 -8.52 1.74 8.90
C ASP A 38 -9.30 2.69 9.80
N PRO A 39 -10.50 3.17 9.39
CA PRO A 39 -11.28 4.10 10.19
C PRO A 39 -11.84 3.49 11.49
N ALA A 40 -11.81 2.17 11.65
CA ALA A 40 -12.26 1.49 12.86
C ALA A 40 -11.16 1.37 13.93
N CYS A 41 -9.89 1.63 13.58
CA CYS A 41 -8.78 1.62 14.52
C CYS A 41 -8.65 2.95 15.28
N ASP A 42 -8.16 2.89 16.53
CA ASP A 42 -7.88 4.10 17.34
C ASP A 42 -6.86 5.03 16.66
N GLU A 43 -5.91 4.45 15.91
CA GLU A 43 -4.95 5.17 15.07
C GLU A 43 -5.19 4.83 13.60
N PRO A 44 -6.05 5.59 12.90
CA PRO A 44 -6.58 5.18 11.60
C PRO A 44 -5.61 5.34 10.44
N ILE A 45 -4.47 6.01 10.65
CA ILE A 45 -3.47 6.30 9.61
C ILE A 45 -2.12 5.75 10.08
N LEU A 46 -1.59 4.77 9.35
CA LEU A 46 -0.33 4.12 9.70
C LEU A 46 0.90 4.97 9.41
N LEU A 47 0.89 5.73 8.31
CA LEU A 47 2.05 6.52 7.85
C LEU A 47 1.76 8.01 7.96
N ARG A 48 2.69 8.75 8.57
CA ARG A 48 2.62 10.20 8.72
C ARG A 48 3.60 10.90 7.77
N PRO A 49 3.33 12.18 7.41
CA PRO A 49 4.30 12.98 6.67
C PRO A 49 5.64 13.03 7.43
N GLY A 50 6.73 12.68 6.74
CA GLY A 50 8.07 12.61 7.31
C GLY A 50 8.56 11.19 7.62
N ASP A 51 7.67 10.19 7.60
CA ASP A 51 8.07 8.80 7.83
C ASP A 51 8.91 8.25 6.67
N SER A 52 9.89 7.42 7.03
CA SER A 52 10.71 6.67 6.06
C SER A 52 10.17 5.26 5.92
N VAL A 53 9.85 4.86 4.68
CA VAL A 53 9.28 3.55 4.37
C VAL A 53 10.31 2.69 3.65
N ARG A 54 10.44 1.43 4.08
CA ARG A 54 11.24 0.41 3.40
C ARG A 54 10.37 -0.79 3.05
N PHE A 55 10.26 -1.10 1.76
CA PHE A 55 9.62 -2.33 1.32
C PHE A 55 10.56 -3.52 1.56
N VAL A 56 10.01 -4.57 2.17
CA VAL A 56 10.72 -5.84 2.40
C VAL A 56 9.96 -6.92 1.64
N PRO A 57 10.60 -7.62 0.68
CA PRO A 57 9.94 -8.72 -0.02
C PRO A 57 9.66 -9.86 0.96
N GLN A 58 8.39 -10.24 1.07
CA GLN A 58 7.97 -11.45 1.78
C GLN A 58 7.67 -12.54 0.76
N LYS A 59 8.06 -13.77 1.07
CA LYS A 59 7.59 -14.94 0.32
C LYS A 59 6.12 -15.15 0.70
N GLU A 60 5.21 -15.21 -0.25
CA GLU A 60 3.85 -15.67 0.01
C GLU A 60 3.92 -17.09 0.59
N GLY A 61 3.36 -17.29 1.79
CA GLY A 61 3.26 -18.60 2.44
C GLY A 61 4.09 -18.77 3.71
N VAL A 62 3.59 -18.24 4.82
CA VAL A 62 3.61 -18.97 6.10
C VAL A 62 2.19 -18.87 6.64
N CYS A 63 1.51 -20.02 6.65
CA CYS A 63 0.18 -20.22 7.22
C CYS A 63 0.18 -20.00 8.74
#